data_AF-A0A353R4G0-F1
#
_entry.id   AF-A0A353R4G0-F1
#
_cell.length_a   1.000
_cell.length_b   1.000
_cell.length_c   1.000
_cell.angle_alpha   90.00
_cell.angle_beta   90.00
_cell.angle_gamma   90.00
#
_symmetry.space_group_name_H-M   'P 1'
#
loop_
_entity.id
_entity.type
_entity.pdbx_description
1 polymer ?
#
loop_
_entity_poly.entity_id
_entity_poly.type
_entity_poly.pdbx_seq_one_letter_code
_entity_poly.pdbx_strand_id
1 'polypeptide(L)' 'MTVSAEVIERARGIRLAVFDVDGVLTDGRLYFAPEGGQLAAI' A
#
# COMPACT_ATOMS: atom_id res chain seq x y z
N MET A 1 19.03 5.39 -5.58
CA MET A 1 18.10 4.58 -6.39
C MET A 1 17.85 5.30 -7.70
N THR A 2 18.03 4.62 -8.83
CA THR A 2 17.68 5.13 -10.16
C THR A 2 16.54 4.28 -10.71
N VAL A 3 15.43 4.91 -11.08
CA VAL A 3 14.31 4.25 -11.75
C VAL A 3 14.61 4.20 -13.24
N SER A 4 14.35 3.07 -13.90
CA SER A 4 14.63 2.93 -15.33
C SER A 4 13.74 3.84 -16.17
N ALA A 5 14.26 4.28 -17.33
CA ALA A 5 13.49 5.07 -18.27
C ALA A 5 12.20 4.35 -18.72
N GLU A 6 12.25 3.02 -18.86
CA GLU A 6 11.08 2.21 -19.21
C GLU A 6 9.96 2.31 -18.15
N VAL A 7 10.31 2.23 -16.86
CA VAL A 7 9.33 2.35 -15.77
C VAL A 7 8.69 3.73 -15.76
N ILE A 8 9.48 4.78 -16.01
CA ILE A 8 8.99 6.16 -16.10
C ILE A 8 8.00 6.30 -17.26
N GLU A 9 8.33 5.78 -18.43
CA GLU A 9 7.45 5.87 -19.61
C GLU A 9 6.13 5.12 -19.40
N ARG A 10 6.15 3.94 -18.76
CA ARG A 10 4.92 3.24 -18.37
C ARG A 10 4.09 4.04 -17.38
N ALA A 11 4.74 4.71 -16.41
CA ALA A 11 4.06 5.49 -15.38
C ALA A 11 3.34 6.74 -15.92
N ARG A 12 3.82 7.34 -17.02
CA ARG A 12 3.22 8.55 -17.62
C ARG A 12 1.75 8.39 -18.02
N GLY A 13 1.33 7.17 -18.37
CA GLY A 13 -0.04 6.87 -18.82
C GLY A 13 -1.01 6.53 -17.68
N ILE A 14 -0.56 6.47 -16.43
CA ILE A 14 -1.40 6.07 -15.30
C ILE A 14 -2.46 7.12 -15.03
N ARG A 15 -3.74 6.73 -15.12
CA ARG A 15 -4.90 7.58 -14.78
C ARG A 15 -5.65 7.11 -13.54
N LEU A 16 -5.31 5.93 -13.04
CA LEU A 16 -5.83 5.32 -11.83
C LEU A 16 -4.71 4.52 -11.16
N ALA A 17 -4.52 4.75 -9.87
CA ALA A 17 -3.67 3.92 -9.03
C ALA A 17 -4.55 3.24 -7.97
N VAL A 18 -4.41 1.93 -7.84
CA VAL A 18 -5.10 1.13 -6.83
C VAL A 18 -4.03 0.59 -5.90
N PHE A 19 -4.27 0.75 -4.60
CA PHE A 19 -3.35 0.31 -3.55
C PHE A 19 -4.05 -0.78 -2.75
N ASP A 20 -3.32 -1.85 -2.48
CA ASP A 20 -3.70 -2.80 -1.43
C ASP A 20 -3.60 -2.13 -0.06
N VAL A 21 -4.17 -2.72 0.98
CA VAL A 21 -4.18 -2.15 2.34
C VAL A 21 -3.02 -2.70 3.15
N ASP A 22 -3.08 -3.98 3.51
CA ASP A 22 -2.18 -4.54 4.51
C ASP A 22 -0.77 -4.77 3.95
N GLY A 23 0.23 -4.08 4.51
CA GLY A 23 1.62 -4.14 4.03
C GLY A 23 1.94 -3.21 2.86
N VAL A 24 0.94 -2.46 2.36
CA VAL A 24 1.13 -1.37 1.37
C VAL A 24 0.84 -0.03 2.01
N LEU A 25 -0.37 0.14 2.57
CA LEU A 25 -0.79 1.34 3.28
C LEU A 25 -0.60 1.21 4.80
N THR A 26 -0.45 -0.01 5.30
CA THR A 26 -0.13 -0.32 6.70
C THR A 26 1.21 -1.04 6.79
N ASP A 27 1.75 -1.18 8.01
CA ASP A 27 2.91 -2.05 8.27
C ASP A 27 2.58 -3.56 8.22
N GLY A 28 1.35 -3.91 7.81
CA GLY A 28 0.85 -5.27 7.69
C GLY A 28 0.47 -5.91 9.03
N ARG A 29 0.51 -5.17 10.14
CA ARG A 29 0.12 -5.67 11.45
C ARG A 29 -1.36 -5.43 11.72
N LEU A 30 -1.95 -6.37 12.46
CA LEU A 30 -3.32 -6.29 12.94
C LEU A 30 -3.31 -6.23 14.46
N TYR A 31 -3.98 -5.23 15.02
CA TYR A 31 -4.18 -5.12 16.46
C TYR A 31 -5.59 -5.60 16.80
N PHE A 32 -5.65 -6.59 17.69
CA PHE A 32 -6.90 -7.18 18.17
C PHE A 32 -7.20 -6.67 19.57
N ALA A 33 -8.37 -6.05 19.74
CA ALA A 33 -8.87 -5.61 21.02
C ALA A 33 -9.48 -6.81 21.79
N PRO A 34 -9.41 -6.81 23.13
CA PRO A 34 -9.94 -7.90 23.97
C PRO A 34 -11.43 -8.21 23.71
N GLU A 35 -12.22 -7.20 23.41
CA GLU A 35 -13.64 -7.24 23.08
C GLU A 35 -13.93 -7.72 21.63
N GLY A 36 -12.91 -8.14 20.88
CA GLY A 36 -13.05 -8.71 19.54
C GLY A 36 -13.04 -7.68 18.40
N GLY A 37 -12.73 -6.43 18.69
CA GLY A 37 -12.49 -5.40 17.67
C GLY A 37 -11.15 -5.60 16.97
N GLN A 38 -11.07 -5.22 15.69
CA GLN A 38 -9.82 -5.21 14.92
C GLN A 38 -9.54 -3.78 14.42
N LEU A 39 -8.30 -3.34 14.59
CA LEU A 39 -7.80 -2.08 14.05
C LEU A 39 -6.63 -2.36 13.12
N ALA A 40 -6.65 -1.72 11.94
CA ALA A 40 -5.49 -1.65 11.07
C ALA A 40 -4.41 -0.79 11.76
N ALA A 41 -3.19 -1.31 11.85
CA ALA A 41 -2.03 -0.54 12.26
C ALA A 41 -1.76 0.55 11.23
N ILE A 42 -1.52 1.80 11.63
CA ILE A 42 -1.06 2.88 10.73
C ILE A 42 0.42 3.13 11.01
#